data_AF-A0A7X0CQC4-F1
#
_entry.id   AF-A0A7X0CQC4-F1
#
_cell.length_a   1.000
_cell.length_b   1.000
_cell.length_c   1.000
_cell.angle_alpha   90.00
_cell.angle_beta   90.00
_cell.angle_gamma   90.00
#
_symmetry.space_group_name_H-M   'P 1'
#
loop_
_entity.id
_entity.type
_entity.pdbx_description
1 polymer ?
#
loop_
_entity_poly.entity_id
_entity_poly.type
_entity_poly.pdbx_seq_one_letter_code
_entity_poly.pdbx_strand_id
1 'polypeptide(L)'
;MKTATTWKHLEAQLARQGIIIDYKFRSGTNEVQGISFAKGNIKMKGSDVDRSLSIARIDATLNRNQQVQQYHAAREANQPFVANHLRDSIRQSVQGEYRHNPIVGKGILEALLEPQFVAGPPDPMGDADIARRKRKKHEAEHSQSQGISR
;
A
#
# COMPACT_ATOMS: atom_id res chain seq x y z
N MET A 1 19.64 -11.44 -6.83
CA MET A 1 20.73 -11.23 -7.81
C MET A 1 21.27 -9.82 -7.63
N LYS A 2 22.58 -9.62 -7.52
CA LYS A 2 23.17 -8.27 -7.40
C LYS A 2 23.07 -7.58 -8.76
N THR A 3 22.36 -6.45 -8.83
CA THR A 3 22.25 -5.67 -10.06
C THR A 3 23.51 -4.84 -10.28
N ALA A 4 23.99 -4.78 -11.52
CA ALA A 4 25.09 -3.88 -11.87
C ALA A 4 24.60 -2.42 -11.84
N THR A 5 25.38 -1.55 -11.22
CA THR A 5 25.10 -0.10 -11.13
C THR A 5 26.07 0.73 -11.94
N THR A 6 27.22 0.18 -12.29
CA THR A 6 28.25 0.84 -13.09
C THR A 6 28.69 -0.05 -14.24
N TRP A 7 29.20 0.58 -15.31
CA TRP A 7 29.76 -0.12 -16.46
C TRP A 7 30.88 -1.08 -16.06
N LYS A 8 31.80 -0.66 -15.18
CA LYS A 8 32.85 -1.53 -14.66
C LYS A 8 32.31 -2.77 -13.95
N HIS A 9 31.22 -2.63 -13.19
CA HIS A 9 30.61 -3.79 -12.53
C HIS A 9 29.95 -4.72 -13.54
N LEU A 10 29.27 -4.17 -14.56
CA LEU A 10 28.69 -4.95 -15.64
C LEU A 10 29.77 -5.72 -16.42
N GLU A 11 30.84 -5.06 -16.82
CA GLU A 11 32.00 -5.66 -17.47
C GLU A 11 32.60 -6.78 -16.63
N ALA A 12 32.80 -6.55 -15.33
CA ALA A 12 33.35 -7.59 -14.44
C ALA A 12 32.43 -8.81 -14.31
N GLN A 13 31.10 -8.61 -14.25
CA GLN A 13 30.13 -9.71 -14.22
C GLN A 13 30.12 -10.49 -15.53
N LEU A 14 30.18 -9.81 -16.66
CA LEU A 14 30.26 -10.43 -17.98
C LEU A 14 31.59 -11.16 -18.18
N ALA A 15 32.71 -10.58 -17.74
CA ALA A 15 34.03 -11.21 -17.81
C ALA A 15 34.09 -12.50 -17.01
N ARG A 16 33.44 -12.55 -15.83
CA ARG A 16 33.29 -13.80 -15.04
C ARG A 16 32.51 -14.89 -15.78
N GLN A 17 31.64 -14.51 -16.71
CA GLN A 17 30.89 -15.40 -17.58
C GLN A 17 31.63 -15.73 -18.90
N GLY A 18 32.86 -15.22 -19.06
CA GLY A 18 33.66 -15.34 -20.28
C GLY A 18 33.18 -14.44 -21.42
N ILE A 19 32.42 -13.38 -21.12
CA ILE A 19 31.89 -12.43 -22.09
C ILE A 19 32.67 -11.11 -21.99
N ILE A 20 33.21 -10.65 -23.11
CA ILE A 20 33.95 -9.39 -23.24
C ILE A 20 33.06 -8.37 -23.96
N ILE A 21 33.07 -7.12 -23.50
CA ILE A 21 32.39 -6.00 -24.18
C ILE A 21 33.40 -5.26 -25.04
N ASP A 22 33.12 -5.14 -26.33
CA ASP A 22 33.85 -4.31 -27.28
C ASP A 22 33.03 -3.05 -27.60
N TYR A 23 33.60 -1.88 -27.32
CA TYR A 23 32.98 -0.60 -27.64
C TYR A 23 33.32 -0.16 -29.06
N LYS A 24 32.29 0.20 -29.83
CA LYS A 24 32.44 0.79 -31.15
C LYS A 24 32.26 2.30 -31.06
N PHE A 25 33.31 3.02 -31.40
CA PHE A 25 33.32 4.48 -31.42
C PHE A 25 32.99 5.03 -32.81
N ARG A 26 32.39 6.21 -32.84
CA ARG A 26 32.21 6.97 -34.07
C ARG A 26 33.55 7.56 -34.52
N SER A 27 33.88 7.40 -35.80
CA SER A 27 35.11 7.95 -36.38
C SER A 27 35.19 9.47 -36.16
N GLY A 28 36.30 9.94 -35.59
CA GLY A 28 36.56 11.36 -35.33
C GLY A 28 35.94 11.90 -34.03
N THR A 29 35.32 11.07 -33.20
CA THR A 29 34.76 11.48 -31.90
C THR A 29 35.00 10.41 -30.84
N ASN A 30 34.96 10.76 -29.55
CA ASN A 30 35.03 9.78 -28.46
C ASN A 30 33.63 9.24 -28.07
N GLU A 31 32.64 9.41 -28.94
CA GLU A 31 31.27 8.94 -28.71
C GLU A 31 31.14 7.46 -29.06
N VAL A 32 30.59 6.68 -28.11
CA VAL A 32 30.28 5.27 -28.34
C VAL A 32 28.99 5.17 -29.15
N GLN A 33 29.08 4.60 -30.36
CA GLN A 33 27.94 4.36 -31.25
C GLN A 33 27.29 3.00 -31.03
N GLY A 34 28.05 2.02 -30.56
CA GLY A 34 27.54 0.67 -30.37
C GLY A 34 28.42 -0.16 -29.47
N ILE A 35 27.89 -1.32 -29.09
CA ILE A 35 28.61 -2.31 -28.29
C ILE A 35 28.48 -3.67 -28.97
N SER A 36 29.53 -4.48 -28.83
CA SER A 36 29.53 -5.88 -29.22
C SER A 36 29.93 -6.74 -28.03
N PHE A 37 29.37 -7.93 -27.95
CA PHE A 37 29.68 -8.92 -26.94
C PHE A 37 30.43 -10.07 -27.61
N ALA A 38 31.56 -10.44 -27.05
CA ALA A 38 32.38 -11.56 -27.51
C ALA A 38 32.45 -12.65 -26.44
N LYS A 39 32.20 -13.90 -26.82
CA LYS A 39 32.35 -15.07 -25.95
C LYS A 39 33.07 -16.17 -26.73
N GLY A 40 34.34 -16.42 -26.38
CA GLY A 40 35.21 -17.30 -27.14
C GLY A 40 35.32 -16.82 -28.60
N ASN A 41 34.84 -17.64 -29.54
CA ASN A 41 34.93 -17.37 -30.98
C ASN A 41 33.70 -16.64 -31.55
N ILE A 42 32.67 -16.41 -30.73
CA ILE A 42 31.42 -15.78 -31.18
C ILE A 42 31.46 -14.31 -30.79
N LYS A 43 31.20 -13.42 -31.74
CA LYS A 43 31.03 -11.98 -31.53
C LYS A 43 29.69 -11.53 -32.10
N MET A 44 28.87 -10.89 -31.28
CA MET A 44 27.56 -10.37 -31.67
C MET A 44 27.41 -8.92 -31.25
N LYS A 45 26.78 -8.09 -32.07
CA LYS A 45 26.45 -6.72 -31.65
C LYS A 45 25.32 -6.77 -30.64
N GLY A 46 25.32 -5.87 -29.67
CA GLY A 46 24.25 -5.81 -28.67
C GLY A 46 22.87 -5.69 -29.31
N SER A 47 22.72 -4.80 -30.30
CA SER A 47 21.45 -4.63 -31.05
C SER A 47 21.02 -5.85 -31.85
N ASP A 48 21.96 -6.69 -32.27
CA ASP A 48 21.66 -7.91 -33.04
C ASP A 48 21.19 -9.03 -32.09
N VAL A 49 21.58 -8.98 -30.82
CA VAL A 49 21.08 -9.88 -29.77
C VAL A 49 19.71 -9.40 -29.28
N ASP A 50 19.61 -8.15 -28.85
CA ASP A 50 18.37 -7.52 -28.40
C ASP A 50 18.49 -5.99 -28.43
N ARG A 51 17.42 -5.28 -28.81
CA ARG A 51 17.40 -3.81 -28.85
C ARG A 51 17.67 -3.16 -27.47
N SER A 52 17.32 -3.86 -26.39
CA SER A 52 17.59 -3.49 -25.00
C SER A 52 19.08 -3.54 -24.64
N LEU A 53 19.90 -4.28 -25.41
CA LEU A 53 21.35 -4.37 -25.23
C LEU A 53 22.10 -3.31 -26.06
N SER A 54 21.45 -2.20 -26.39
CA SER A 54 22.12 -1.03 -26.95
C SER A 54 22.79 -0.20 -25.84
N ILE A 55 23.86 0.52 -26.18
CA ILE A 55 24.65 1.35 -25.24
C ILE A 55 23.74 2.25 -24.39
N ALA A 56 22.83 2.99 -25.03
CA ALA A 56 21.94 3.92 -24.36
C ALA A 56 20.95 3.23 -23.41
N ARG A 57 20.48 2.02 -23.76
CA ARG A 57 19.52 1.27 -22.93
C ARG A 57 20.20 0.63 -21.73
N ILE A 58 21.40 0.10 -21.91
CA ILE A 58 22.20 -0.39 -20.79
C ILE A 58 22.53 0.76 -19.84
N ASP A 59 22.95 1.90 -20.36
CA ASP A 59 23.28 3.07 -19.53
C ASP A 59 22.07 3.56 -18.72
N ALA A 60 20.90 3.66 -19.35
CA ALA A 60 19.65 3.98 -18.65
C ALA A 60 19.31 2.95 -17.57
N THR A 61 19.56 1.66 -17.82
CA THR A 61 19.31 0.58 -16.85
C THR A 61 20.28 0.67 -15.66
N LEU A 62 21.56 0.93 -15.90
CA LEU A 62 22.57 1.11 -14.86
C LEU A 62 22.22 2.30 -13.96
N ASN A 63 21.84 3.44 -14.56
CA ASN A 63 21.39 4.62 -13.82
C ASN A 63 20.16 4.34 -12.95
N ARG A 64 19.17 3.61 -13.50
CA ARG A 64 18.00 3.18 -12.73
C ARG A 64 18.38 2.27 -11.56
N ASN A 65 19.27 1.31 -11.78
CA ASN A 65 19.74 0.41 -10.74
C ASN A 65 20.46 1.18 -9.62
N GLN A 66 21.25 2.20 -9.97
CA GLN A 66 21.93 3.05 -9.01
C GLN A 66 20.93 3.83 -8.14
N GLN A 67 19.91 4.43 -8.75
CA GLN A 67 18.86 5.15 -8.01
C GLN A 67 18.09 4.23 -7.06
N VAL A 68 17.72 3.04 -7.53
CA VAL A 68 17.03 2.04 -6.72
C VAL A 68 17.90 1.62 -5.53
N GLN A 69 19.19 1.37 -5.74
CA GLN A 69 20.10 1.06 -4.63
C GLN A 69 20.22 2.21 -3.62
N GLN A 70 20.29 3.45 -4.06
CA GLN A 70 20.31 4.62 -3.17
C GLN A 70 19.01 4.71 -2.36
N TYR A 71 17.86 4.47 -2.99
CA TYR A 71 16.57 4.46 -2.30
C TYR A 71 16.49 3.35 -1.24
N HIS A 72 16.95 2.13 -1.58
CA HIS A 72 17.00 1.04 -0.61
C HIS A 72 17.96 1.32 0.55
N ALA A 73 19.16 1.83 0.27
CA ALA A 73 20.12 2.22 1.30
C ALA A 73 19.57 3.32 2.23
N ALA A 74 18.89 4.32 1.67
CA ALA A 74 18.26 5.40 2.44
C ALA A 74 17.10 4.89 3.31
N ARG A 75 16.32 3.91 2.82
CA ARG A 75 15.29 3.25 3.65
C ARG A 75 15.91 2.40 4.75
N GLU A 76 16.93 1.61 4.46
CA GLU A 76 17.62 0.79 5.46
C GLU A 76 18.25 1.64 6.57
N ALA A 77 18.79 2.81 6.23
CA ALA A 77 19.29 3.77 7.21
C ALA A 77 18.18 4.39 8.09
N ASN A 78 16.96 4.58 7.54
CA ASN A 78 15.82 5.14 8.28
C ASN A 78 14.96 4.09 9.03
N GLN A 79 15.05 2.81 8.69
CA GLN A 79 14.34 1.71 9.36
C GLN A 79 14.47 1.71 10.89
N PRO A 80 15.67 1.86 11.50
CA PRO A 80 15.77 1.87 12.96
C PRO A 80 15.06 3.08 13.58
N PHE A 81 15.03 4.24 12.89
CA PHE A 81 14.36 5.43 13.39
C PHE A 81 12.83 5.27 13.43
N VAL A 82 12.22 4.80 12.34
CA VAL A 82 10.76 4.56 12.32
C VAL A 82 10.33 3.44 13.27
N ALA A 83 11.12 2.37 13.39
CA ALA A 83 10.82 1.28 14.32
C ALA A 83 10.96 1.70 15.79
N ASN A 84 11.98 2.51 16.11
CA ASN A 84 12.16 3.06 17.45
C ASN A 84 11.06 4.07 17.79
N HIS A 85 10.73 4.97 16.87
CA HIS A 85 9.63 5.92 17.07
C HIS A 85 8.30 5.19 17.31
N LEU A 86 7.99 4.12 16.55
CA LEU A 86 6.79 3.33 16.78
C LEU A 86 6.80 2.66 18.17
N ARG A 87 7.94 2.09 18.59
CA ARG A 87 8.10 1.52 19.94
C ARG A 87 7.90 2.57 21.03
N ASP A 88 8.46 3.76 20.87
CA ASP A 88 8.35 4.84 21.85
C ASP A 88 6.92 5.38 21.95
N SER A 89 6.23 5.53 20.82
CA SER A 89 4.81 5.91 20.80
C SER A 89 3.92 4.89 21.51
N ILE A 90 4.17 3.59 21.33
CA ILE A 90 3.46 2.52 22.05
C ILE A 90 3.79 2.55 23.55
N ARG A 91 5.04 2.81 23.93
CA ARG A 91 5.42 2.92 25.36
C ARG A 91 4.75 4.11 26.05
N GLN A 92 4.64 5.24 25.35
CA GLN A 92 3.99 6.45 25.88
C GLN A 92 2.47 6.26 26.05
N SER A 93 1.80 5.56 25.12
CA SER A 93 0.37 5.27 25.27
C SER A 93 0.07 4.36 26.45
N VAL A 94 0.93 3.36 26.72
CA VAL A 94 0.77 2.45 27.89
C VAL A 94 0.98 3.18 29.22
N GLN A 95 1.73 4.29 29.24
CA GLN A 95 1.93 5.12 30.44
C GLN A 95 0.80 6.15 30.66
N GLY A 96 -0.07 6.38 29.67
CA GLY A 96 -1.19 7.31 29.74
C GLY A 96 -2.44 6.78 30.46
N GLU A 97 -2.55 5.47 30.68
CA GLU A 97 -3.78 4.83 31.19
C GLU A 97 -3.98 4.88 32.72
N TYR A 98 -3.16 5.62 33.46
CA TYR A 98 -3.35 5.80 34.93
C TYR A 98 -3.67 7.23 35.36
N ARG A 99 -3.98 8.14 34.43
CA ARG A 99 -4.35 9.53 34.74
C ARG A 99 -5.75 9.95 34.29
N HIS A 100 -6.68 9.00 34.22
CA HIS A 100 -8.10 9.32 34.36
C HIS A 100 -8.86 8.12 34.94
N ASN A 101 -9.46 8.32 36.11
CA ASN A 101 -10.55 7.50 36.64
C ASN A 101 -11.68 8.49 36.95
N PRO A 102 -12.99 8.17 36.85
CA PRO A 102 -13.56 6.84 37.03
C PRO A 102 -14.77 6.50 36.14
N ILE A 103 -14.66 5.48 35.27
CA ILE A 103 -15.83 4.67 34.87
C ILE A 103 -15.42 3.20 34.91
N VAL A 104 -15.50 2.66 36.12
CA VAL A 104 -15.83 1.28 36.47
C VAL A 104 -15.32 0.19 35.50
N GLY A 105 -14.06 -0.20 35.72
CA GLY A 105 -13.69 -1.61 35.88
C GLY A 105 -13.65 -2.52 34.65
N LYS A 106 -13.75 -2.02 33.42
CA LYS A 106 -13.55 -2.85 32.23
C LYS A 106 -12.35 -2.36 31.44
N GLY A 107 -11.37 -3.25 31.24
CA GLY A 107 -10.23 -2.97 30.37
C GLY A 107 -10.69 -2.72 28.94
N ILE A 108 -9.94 -1.92 28.18
CA ILE A 108 -10.31 -1.49 26.82
C ILE A 108 -10.53 -2.70 25.89
N LEU A 109 -9.75 -3.76 26.09
CA LEU A 109 -9.94 -5.05 25.42
C LEU A 109 -11.31 -5.66 25.73
N GLU A 110 -11.76 -5.62 26.98
CA GLU A 110 -13.05 -6.18 27.38
C GLU A 110 -14.23 -5.34 26.84
N ALA A 111 -14.07 -4.02 26.77
CA ALA A 111 -15.05 -3.15 26.14
C ALA A 111 -15.15 -3.34 24.61
N LEU A 112 -14.04 -3.69 23.94
CA LEU A 112 -14.00 -3.94 22.49
C LEU A 112 -14.50 -5.34 22.11
N LEU A 113 -14.33 -6.32 23.00
CA LEU A 113 -14.82 -7.68 22.80
C LEU A 113 -16.28 -7.86 23.26
N GLU A 114 -16.90 -6.84 23.87
CA GLU A 114 -18.32 -6.86 24.19
C GLU A 114 -19.14 -6.86 22.89
N PRO A 115 -19.99 -7.89 22.65
CA PRO A 115 -20.88 -7.88 21.51
C PRO A 115 -21.90 -6.76 21.70
N GLN A 116 -21.75 -5.67 20.93
CA GLN A 116 -22.75 -4.61 20.86
C GLN A 116 -24.01 -5.11 20.15
N PHE A 117 -24.87 -5.83 20.87
CA PHE A 117 -26.26 -5.97 20.48
C PHE A 117 -27.03 -4.76 21.03
N VAL A 118 -27.01 -3.67 20.27
CA VAL A 118 -27.95 -2.58 20.49
C VAL A 118 -29.28 -3.05 19.92
N ALA A 119 -30.19 -3.50 20.79
CA ALA A 119 -31.60 -3.54 20.41
C ALA A 119 -31.97 -2.10 20.02
N GLY A 120 -32.12 -1.86 18.72
CA GLY A 120 -32.52 -0.56 18.21
C GLY A 120 -33.80 -0.10 18.89
N PRO A 121 -34.01 1.23 19.03
CA PRO A 121 -35.29 1.73 19.52
C PRO A 121 -36.42 1.10 18.71
N PRO A 122 -37.56 0.74 19.33
CA PRO A 122 -38.68 0.16 18.58
C PRO A 122 -39.03 1.11 17.43
N ASP A 123 -39.11 0.56 16.22
CA ASP A 123 -39.31 1.35 15.00
C ASP A 123 -40.44 2.36 15.21
N PRO A 124 -40.24 3.63 14.80
CA PRO A 124 -41.31 4.61 14.86
C PRO A 124 -42.48 4.07 14.04
N MET A 125 -43.64 3.99 14.68
CA MET A 125 -44.82 3.34 14.15
C MET A 125 -45.13 3.85 12.75
N GLY A 126 -45.04 2.96 11.75
CA GLY A 126 -45.18 3.33 10.34
C GLY A 126 -46.53 3.98 10.04
N ASP A 127 -46.58 4.86 9.03
CA ASP A 127 -47.79 5.61 8.64
C ASP A 127 -49.05 4.73 8.50
N ALA A 128 -48.88 3.45 8.14
CA ALA A 128 -49.95 2.47 8.06
C ALA A 128 -50.63 2.19 9.42
N ASP A 129 -49.87 2.12 10.51
CA ASP A 129 -50.41 1.87 11.86
C ASP A 129 -51.03 3.14 12.46
N ILE A 130 -50.48 4.32 12.15
CA ILE A 130 -51.09 5.61 12.49
C ILE A 130 -52.46 5.74 11.80
N ALA A 131 -52.55 5.38 10.52
CA ALA A 131 -53.80 5.38 9.77
C ALA A 131 -54.83 4.39 10.33
N ARG A 132 -54.40 3.18 10.75
CA ARG A 132 -55.28 2.19 11.39
C ARG A 132 -55.85 2.68 12.72
N ARG A 133 -55.02 3.30 13.57
CA ARG A 133 -55.50 3.87 14.85
C ARG A 133 -56.46 5.04 14.64
N LYS A 134 -56.25 5.89 13.63
CA LYS A 134 -57.19 6.96 13.28
C LYS A 134 -58.54 6.43 12.84
N ARG A 135 -58.60 5.40 11.98
CA ARG A 135 -59.88 4.77 11.57
C ARG A 135 -60.62 4.17 12.77
N LYS A 136 -59.92 3.45 13.65
CA LYS A 136 -60.54 2.81 14.82
C LYS A 136 -61.10 3.83 15.83
N LYS A 137 -60.49 5.03 15.91
CA LYS A 137 -60.99 6.13 16.75
C LYS A 137 -62.29 6.73 16.20
N HIS A 138 -62.37 6.95 14.89
CA HIS A 138 -63.59 7.47 14.25
C HIS A 138 -64.76 6.46 14.29
N GLU A 139 -64.50 5.15 14.19
CA GLU A 139 -65.54 4.11 14.35
C GLU A 139 -66.09 4.03 15.78
N ALA A 140 -65.26 4.27 16.80
CA ALA A 140 -65.68 4.28 18.19
C ALA A 140 -66.55 5.51 18.54
N GLU A 141 -66.23 6.68 17.97
CA GLU A 141 -67.00 7.91 18.15
C GLU A 141 -68.37 7.84 17.44
N HIS A 142 -68.44 7.19 16.27
CA HIS A 142 -69.71 7.01 15.54
C HIS A 142 -70.63 5.96 16.17
N SER A 143 -70.09 5.03 16.97
CA SER A 143 -70.87 3.98 17.64
C SER A 143 -71.45 4.42 18.99
N GLN A 144 -70.97 5.52 19.60
CA GLN A 144 -71.51 6.05 20.86
C GLN A 144 -72.71 7.00 20.67
N SER A 145 -72.99 7.49 19.47
CA SER A 145 -74.08 8.45 19.21
C SER A 145 -75.39 7.82 18.69
N GLN A 146 -75.48 6.49 18.52
CA GLN A 146 -76.68 5.81 18.03
C GLN A 146 -77.40 4.90 19.04
N GLY A 147 -77.13 5.05 20.34
CA GLY A 147 -77.86 4.34 21.38
C GLY A 147 -78.28 5.26 22.50
N ILE A 148 -79.51 5.77 22.44
CA ILE A 148 -80.52 5.82 23.53
C ILE A 148 -81.71 6.61 22.95
N SER A 149 -82.69 5.85 22.41
CA SER A 149 -84.06 6.32 22.26
C SER A 149 -84.80 6.08 23.56
N ARG A 150 -85.46 7.11 24.09
CA ARG A 150 -86.74 7.03 24.82
C ARG A 150 -87.49 8.33 24.62
#